data_AF-A0A6B3I4P3-F1
#
_entry.id   AF-A0A6B3I4P3-F1
#
_cell.length_a   1.000
_cell.length_b   1.000
_cell.length_c   1.000
_cell.angle_alpha   90.00
_cell.angle_beta   90.00
_cell.angle_gamma   90.00
#
_symmetry.space_group_name_H-M   'P 1'
#
loop_
_entity.id
_entity.type
_entity.pdbx_description
1 polymer ?
#
loop_
_entity_poly.entity_id
_entity_poly.type
_entity_poly.pdbx_seq_one_letter_code
_entity_poly.pdbx_strand_id
1 'polypeptide(L)'
;MSTTASDPLATLGALPGVPDAVDSVRKAVDRVYGHRVMRRRSNEVTAEAALRGSRGSAALAGADWNLEEVRRRTDFSGEDEARTVGAALRLTAEAGQL
;
A
#
# COMPACT_ATOMS: atom_id res chain seq x y z
N MET A 1 -3.13 -25.10 -7.90
CA MET A 1 -1.69 -25.41 -7.98
C MET A 1 -1.30 -25.40 -9.45
N SER A 2 -0.87 -24.25 -9.97
CA SER A 2 -0.49 -24.14 -11.38
C SER A 2 0.74 -24.98 -11.66
N THR A 3 0.65 -25.69 -12.78
CA THR A 3 1.57 -26.68 -13.32
C THR A 3 2.99 -26.16 -13.51
N THR A 4 3.95 -27.07 -13.29
CA THR A 4 5.41 -26.97 -13.48
C THR A 4 5.84 -26.68 -14.93
N ALA A 5 5.36 -25.60 -15.52
CA ALA A 5 6.18 -24.86 -16.48
C ALA A 5 7.22 -24.10 -15.64
N SER A 6 8.48 -24.10 -16.06
CA SER A 6 9.50 -23.22 -15.47
C SER A 6 8.89 -21.81 -15.37
N ASP A 7 8.84 -21.24 -14.16
CA ASP A 7 8.24 -19.92 -13.93
C ASP A 7 8.83 -18.94 -14.95
N PRO A 8 8.04 -18.48 -15.94
CA PRO A 8 8.56 -17.68 -17.04
C PRO A 8 9.07 -16.31 -16.57
N LEU A 9 8.76 -15.92 -15.33
CA LEU A 9 9.20 -14.68 -14.71
C LEU A 9 10.41 -14.88 -13.77
N ALA A 10 10.87 -16.11 -13.54
CA ALA A 10 11.98 -16.39 -12.61
C ALA A 10 13.26 -15.63 -12.96
N THR A 11 13.53 -15.43 -14.26
CA THR A 11 14.69 -14.66 -14.73
C THR A 11 14.64 -13.19 -14.27
N LEU A 12 13.44 -12.59 -14.17
CA LEU A 12 13.28 -11.23 -13.68
C LEU A 12 13.67 -11.10 -12.20
N GLY A 13 13.37 -12.12 -11.39
CA GLY A 13 13.74 -12.17 -9.97
C GLY A 13 15.25 -12.30 -9.73
N ALA A 14 16.01 -12.78 -10.72
CA ALA A 14 17.46 -12.97 -10.65
C ALA A 14 18.26 -11.80 -11.25
N LEU A 15 17.60 -10.74 -11.73
CA LEU A 15 18.31 -9.56 -12.25
C LEU A 15 19.21 -8.95 -11.16
N PRO A 16 20.38 -8.40 -11.53
CA PRO A 16 21.31 -7.82 -10.57
C PRO A 16 20.63 -6.80 -9.63
N GLY A 17 20.84 -6.98 -8.32
CA GLY A 17 20.26 -6.13 -7.28
C GLY A 17 18.83 -6.46 -6.86
N VAL A 18 18.06 -7.24 -7.65
CA VAL A 18 16.69 -7.65 -7.28
C VAL A 18 16.67 -8.55 -6.03
N PRO A 19 17.49 -9.61 -5.92
CA PRO A 19 17.52 -10.44 -4.71
C PRO A 19 17.84 -9.65 -3.44
N ASP A 20 18.85 -8.77 -3.50
CA ASP A 20 19.27 -7.95 -2.36
C ASP A 20 18.18 -6.95 -1.94
N ALA A 21 17.50 -6.34 -2.92
CA ALA A 21 16.37 -5.44 -2.66
C ALA A 21 15.20 -6.19 -2.00
N VAL A 22 14.85 -7.38 -2.51
CA VAL A 22 13.80 -8.22 -1.92
C VAL A 22 14.15 -8.64 -0.49
N ASP A 23 15.38 -9.07 -0.24
CA ASP A 23 15.83 -9.43 1.11
C ASP A 23 15.85 -8.25 2.06
N SER A 24 16.24 -7.06 1.59
CA SER A 24 16.18 -5.82 2.36
C SER A 24 14.74 -5.46 2.74
N VAL A 25 13.80 -5.55 1.79
CA VAL A 25 12.38 -5.32 2.04
C VAL A 25 11.82 -6.34 3.03
N ARG A 26 12.14 -7.63 2.88
CA ARG A 26 11.72 -8.67 3.81
C ARG A 26 12.19 -8.37 5.24
N LYS A 27 13.48 -8.04 5.42
CA LYS A 27 14.03 -7.64 6.73
C LYS A 27 13.34 -6.41 7.31
N ALA A 28 12.97 -5.43 6.48
CA ALA A 28 12.24 -4.25 6.94
C ALA A 28 10.82 -4.59 7.39
N VAL A 29 10.10 -5.41 6.61
CA VAL A 29 8.75 -5.88 6.93
C VAL A 29 8.74 -6.72 8.21
N ASP A 30 9.71 -7.63 8.38
CA ASP A 30 9.84 -8.43 9.60
C ASP A 30 10.03 -7.55 10.84
N ARG A 31 10.80 -6.47 10.73
CA ARG A 31 10.95 -5.49 11.83
C ARG A 31 9.64 -4.77 12.15
N VAL A 32 8.83 -4.44 11.14
CA VAL A 32 7.51 -3.84 11.36
C VAL A 32 6.59 -4.80 12.09
N TYR A 33 6.50 -6.06 11.64
CA TYR A 33 5.67 -7.08 12.31
C TYR A 33 6.17 -7.43 13.71
N GLY A 34 7.49 -7.41 13.94
CA GLY A 34 8.10 -7.58 15.26
C GLY A 34 7.88 -6.41 16.21
N HIS A 35 7.49 -5.23 15.70
CA HIS A 35 7.35 -4.02 16.50
C HIS A 35 6.19 -4.12 17.50
N ARG A 36 6.41 -3.69 18.75
CA ARG A 36 5.42 -3.81 19.84
C ARG A 36 4.08 -3.14 19.52
N VAL A 37 4.13 -1.99 18.82
CA VAL A 37 2.90 -1.27 18.43
C VAL A 37 2.13 -2.06 17.39
N MET A 38 2.79 -2.61 16.36
CA MET A 38 2.14 -3.42 15.32
C MET A 38 1.44 -4.64 15.94
N ARG A 39 2.11 -5.30 16.90
CA ARG A 39 1.54 -6.45 17.61
C ARG A 39 0.33 -6.13 18.50
N ARG A 40 0.21 -4.88 19.00
CA ARG A 40 -0.84 -4.49 19.96
C ARG A 40 -1.97 -3.68 19.34
N ARG A 41 -1.69 -2.95 18.25
CA ARG A 41 -2.57 -1.96 17.62
C ARG A 41 -2.60 -2.14 16.11
N SER A 42 -2.55 -3.39 15.63
CA SER A 42 -2.50 -3.72 14.20
C SER A 42 -3.62 -3.04 13.41
N ASN A 43 -4.86 -3.07 13.92
CA ASN A 43 -6.01 -2.47 13.23
C ASN A 43 -5.82 -0.96 12.99
N GLU A 44 -5.31 -0.24 13.98
CA GLU A 44 -5.06 1.20 13.86
C GLU A 44 -3.89 1.51 12.92
N VAL A 45 -2.84 0.70 12.98
CA VAL A 45 -1.69 0.82 12.07
C VAL A 45 -2.12 0.54 10.63
N THR A 46 -2.91 -0.50 10.40
CA THR A 46 -3.44 -0.86 9.08
C THR A 46 -4.36 0.24 8.54
N ALA A 47 -5.27 0.76 9.36
CA ALA A 47 -6.17 1.85 8.95
C ALA A 47 -5.37 3.10 8.52
N GLU A 48 -4.39 3.50 9.32
CA GLU A 48 -3.55 4.65 9.00
C GLU A 48 -2.63 4.40 7.79
N ALA A 49 -2.11 3.18 7.64
CA ALA A 49 -1.33 2.79 6.46
C ALA A 49 -2.17 2.85 5.18
N ALA A 50 -3.43 2.41 5.24
CA ALA A 50 -4.36 2.51 4.12
C ALA A 50 -4.62 3.97 3.73
N LEU A 51 -4.84 4.88 4.70
CA LEU A 51 -5.01 6.32 4.43
C LEU A 51 -3.77 6.92 3.75
N ARG A 52 -2.57 6.60 4.26
CA ARG A 52 -1.31 7.10 3.67
C ARG A 52 -1.05 6.56 2.27
N GLY A 53 -1.29 5.27 2.05
CA GLY A 53 -1.15 4.63 0.74
C GLY A 53 -2.15 5.19 -0.28
N SER A 54 -3.39 5.41 0.15
CA SER A 54 -4.44 6.04 -0.67
C SER A 54 -4.06 7.47 -1.05
N ARG A 55 -3.60 8.28 -0.09
CA ARG A 55 -3.11 9.64 -0.35
C ARG A 55 -1.96 9.63 -1.36
N GLY A 56 -0.97 8.77 -1.18
CA GLY A 56 0.16 8.67 -2.10
C GLY A 56 -0.29 8.31 -3.52
N SER A 57 -1.22 7.38 -3.65
CA SER A 57 -1.78 6.97 -4.94
C SER A 57 -2.59 8.10 -5.59
N ALA A 58 -3.38 8.83 -4.81
CA ALA A 58 -4.12 9.99 -5.28
C ALA A 58 -3.19 11.12 -5.74
N ALA A 59 -2.09 11.36 -5.02
CA ALA A 59 -1.08 12.34 -5.42
C ALA A 59 -0.42 11.99 -6.75
N LEU A 60 -0.11 10.70 -6.99
CA LEU A 60 0.37 10.23 -8.31
C LEU A 60 -0.66 10.46 -9.43
N ALA A 61 -1.95 10.45 -9.09
CA ALA A 61 -3.05 10.76 -10.00
C ALA A 61 -3.40 12.27 -10.07
N GLY A 62 -2.60 13.14 -9.45
CA GLY A 62 -2.75 14.60 -9.51
C GLY A 62 -3.52 15.25 -8.36
N ALA A 63 -3.97 14.51 -7.35
CA ALA A 63 -4.67 15.03 -6.18
C ALA A 63 -3.81 14.94 -4.91
N ASP A 64 -2.94 15.93 -4.67
CA ASP A 64 -2.03 15.96 -3.51
C ASP A 64 -2.64 16.72 -2.33
N TRP A 65 -3.56 16.04 -1.63
CA TRP A 65 -4.15 16.57 -0.41
C TRP A 65 -3.21 16.40 0.79
N ASN A 66 -3.36 17.28 1.79
CA ASN A 66 -2.73 17.06 3.09
C ASN A 66 -3.29 15.77 3.74
N LEU A 67 -2.43 15.00 4.44
CA LEU A 67 -2.87 13.79 5.14
C LEU A 67 -3.96 14.05 6.18
N GLU A 68 -3.92 15.18 6.89
CA GLU A 68 -4.97 15.53 7.84
C GLU A 68 -6.31 15.77 7.15
N GLU A 69 -6.32 16.30 5.92
CA GLU A 69 -7.55 16.45 5.15
C GLU A 69 -8.16 15.08 4.81
N VAL A 70 -7.32 14.12 4.40
CA VAL A 70 -7.78 12.75 4.12
C VAL A 70 -8.32 12.06 5.38
N ARG A 71 -7.74 12.30 6.56
CA ARG A 71 -8.19 11.70 7.84
C ARG A 71 -9.54 12.22 8.33
N ARG A 72 -9.79 13.52 8.18
CA ARG A 72 -10.99 14.19 8.72
C ARG A 72 -12.20 14.15 7.80
N ARG A 73 -11.97 13.95 6.50
CA ARG A 73 -13.01 14.01 5.47
C ARG A 73 -13.80 12.71 5.41
N THR A 74 -15.12 12.83 5.35
CA THR A 74 -16.05 11.70 5.24
C THR A 74 -16.77 11.64 3.91
N ASP A 75 -16.76 12.73 3.14
CA ASP A 75 -17.38 12.83 1.82
C ASP A 75 -16.36 13.21 0.73
N PHE A 76 -16.26 12.34 -0.26
CA PHE A 76 -15.36 12.42 -1.42
C PHE A 76 -16.14 12.51 -2.74
N SER A 77 -17.45 12.82 -2.71
CA SER A 77 -18.31 12.88 -3.90
C SER A 77 -18.27 14.22 -4.65
N GLY A 78 -17.61 15.23 -4.08
CA GLY A 78 -17.56 16.59 -4.61
C GLY A 78 -16.66 16.78 -5.84
N GLU A 79 -15.73 17.73 -5.74
CA GLU A 79 -14.83 18.13 -6.83
C GLU A 79 -13.91 16.99 -7.31
N ASP A 80 -13.26 17.19 -8.46
CA ASP A 80 -12.47 16.15 -9.15
C ASP A 80 -11.36 15.55 -8.28
N GLU A 81 -10.63 16.38 -7.52
CA GLU A 81 -9.61 15.89 -6.60
C GLU A 81 -10.20 15.05 -5.48
N ALA A 82 -11.34 15.46 -4.92
CA ALA A 82 -12.03 14.71 -3.87
C ALA A 82 -12.45 13.33 -4.39
N ARG A 83 -12.98 13.26 -5.61
CA ARG A 83 -13.34 11.99 -6.26
C ARG A 83 -12.12 11.10 -6.49
N THR A 84 -10.99 11.68 -6.86
CA THR A 84 -9.71 10.98 -7.07
C THR A 84 -9.19 10.37 -5.77
N VAL A 85 -9.15 11.15 -4.68
CA VAL A 85 -8.79 10.65 -3.34
C VAL A 85 -9.74 9.56 -2.88
N GLY A 86 -11.06 9.75 -3.05
CA GLY A 86 -12.06 8.74 -2.74
C GLY A 86 -11.90 7.45 -3.54
N ALA A 87 -11.49 7.54 -4.81
CA ALA A 87 -11.19 6.38 -5.64
C ALA A 87 -9.94 5.63 -5.14
N ALA A 88 -8.88 6.35 -4.77
CA ALA A 88 -7.67 5.75 -4.20
C ALA A 88 -7.95 5.03 -2.87
N LEU A 89 -8.82 5.59 -2.02
CA LEU A 89 -9.28 4.95 -0.77
C LEU A 89 -10.00 3.64 -1.03
N ARG A 90 -10.95 3.63 -1.98
CA ARG A 90 -11.68 2.41 -2.37
C ARG A 90 -10.74 1.37 -2.94
N LEU A 91 -9.85 1.76 -3.85
CA LEU A 91 -8.88 0.84 -4.45
C LEU A 91 -7.95 0.21 -3.38
N THR A 92 -7.47 1.00 -2.44
CA THR A 92 -6.61 0.51 -1.35
C THR A 92 -7.36 -0.45 -0.43
N ALA A 93 -8.65 -0.18 -0.15
CA ALA A 93 -9.49 -1.06 0.66
C ALA A 93 -9.74 -2.42 -0.03
N GLU A 94 -10.00 -2.42 -1.35
CA GLU A 94 -10.17 -3.65 -2.14
C GLU A 94 -8.86 -4.43 -2.27
N ALA A 95 -7.74 -3.74 -2.52
CA ALA A 95 -6.43 -4.39 -2.65
C ALA A 95 -5.98 -5.09 -1.35
N GLY A 96 -6.42 -4.59 -0.18
CA GLY A 96 -6.14 -5.21 1.11
C GLY A 96 -6.92 -6.50 1.40
N GLN A 97 -7.84 -6.91 0.52
CA GLN A 97 -8.61 -8.15 0.66
C GLN A 97 -8.01 -9.34 -0.12
N LEU A 98 -7.00 -9.10 -0.96
CA LEU A 98 -6.29 -10.11 -1.76
C LEU A 98 -5.26 -10.88 -0.92
#